data_AF-A0A941EWF9-F1
#
_entry.id   AF-A0A941EWF9-F1
#
_cell.length_a   1.000
_cell.length_b   1.000
_cell.length_c   1.000
_cell.angle_alpha   90.00
_cell.angle_beta   90.00
_cell.angle_gamma   90.00
#
_symmetry.space_group_name_H-M   'P 1'
#
loop_
_entity.id
_entity.type
_entity.pdbx_description
1 polymer ?
#
loop_
_entity_poly.entity_id
_entity_poly.type
_entity_poly.pdbx_seq_one_letter_code
_entity_poly.pdbx_strand_id
1 'polypeptide(L)'
;MIREIYRHSRCTYGAKRVALDLAEARAGEGAGPVNHKKVARLMREAGIGRHQRRRRGLTKQDKSAAPAPDLLARDFEADAPGA
;
A
#
# COMPACT_ATOMS: atom_id res chain seq x y z
N MET A 1 6.51 -15.65 17.23
CA MET A 1 7.46 -14.88 16.41
C MET A 1 6.86 -13.74 15.59
N ILE A 2 6.15 -13.92 14.45
CA ILE A 2 5.63 -12.76 13.66
C ILE A 2 4.70 -11.85 14.48
N ARG A 3 3.76 -12.42 15.23
CA ARG A 3 2.86 -11.68 16.15
C ARG A 3 3.61 -10.94 17.26
N GLU A 4 4.76 -11.46 17.65
CA GLU A 4 5.55 -10.93 18.76
C GLU A 4 6.35 -9.72 18.32
N ILE A 5 7.08 -9.84 17.21
CA ILE A 5 7.76 -8.71 16.54
C ILE A 5 6.75 -7.60 16.22
N TYR A 6 5.59 -7.96 15.67
CA TYR A 6 4.54 -7.00 15.38
C TYR A 6 4.04 -6.26 16.65
N ARG A 7 3.78 -6.98 17.76
CA ARG A 7 3.38 -6.37 19.04
C ARG A 7 4.49 -5.51 19.64
N HIS A 8 5.73 -5.97 19.61
CA HIS A 8 6.90 -5.21 20.08
C HIS A 8 7.06 -3.89 19.32
N SER A 9 6.76 -3.90 18.01
CA SER A 9 6.73 -2.68 17.17
C SER A 9 5.52 -1.76 17.41
N ARG A 10 4.69 -2.01 18.43
CA ARG A 10 3.41 -1.32 18.66
C ARG A 10 2.48 -1.38 17.45
N CYS A 11 2.45 -2.54 16.78
CA CYS A 11 1.60 -2.80 15.62
C CYS A 11 1.89 -1.89 14.40
N THR A 12 3.09 -1.30 14.33
CA THR A 12 3.45 -0.34 13.27
C THR A 12 4.21 -0.96 12.11
N TYR A 13 4.89 -2.08 12.33
CA TYR A 13 5.76 -2.67 11.31
C TYR A 13 4.97 -3.45 10.27
N GLY A 14 5.35 -3.25 9.01
CA GLY A 14 4.92 -4.06 7.87
C GLY A 14 5.93 -5.17 7.56
N ALA A 15 5.60 -5.99 6.56
CA ALA A 15 6.35 -7.19 6.20
C ALA A 15 7.86 -7.00 6.00
N LYS A 16 8.29 -5.84 5.48
CA LYS A 16 9.72 -5.53 5.30
C LYS A 16 10.46 -5.46 6.63
N ARG A 17 9.96 -4.67 7.58
CA ARG A 17 10.61 -4.50 8.90
C ARG A 17 10.51 -5.78 9.73
N VAL A 18 9.35 -6.44 9.70
CA VAL A 18 9.20 -7.75 10.36
C VAL A 18 10.17 -8.79 9.79
N ALA A 19 10.46 -8.77 8.49
CA ALA A 19 11.44 -9.68 7.88
C ALA A 19 12.88 -9.39 8.33
N LEU A 20 13.24 -8.12 8.53
CA LEU A 20 14.55 -7.73 9.06
C LEU A 20 14.71 -8.21 10.50
N ASP A 21 13.78 -7.86 11.38
CA ASP A 21 13.78 -8.29 12.79
C ASP A 21 13.79 -9.83 12.90
N LEU A 22 13.10 -10.54 11.99
CA LEU A 22 13.11 -12.01 11.96
C LEU A 22 14.45 -12.58 11.48
N ALA A 23 15.12 -11.93 10.54
CA ALA A 23 16.44 -12.35 10.07
C ALA A 23 17.49 -12.13 11.17
N GLU A 24 17.45 -10.98 11.85
CA GLU A 24 18.32 -10.65 12.98
C GLU A 24 18.14 -11.65 14.14
N ALA A 25 16.89 -11.93 14.53
CA ALA A 25 16.60 -12.87 15.59
C ALA A 25 17.07 -14.31 15.31
N ARG A 26 17.26 -14.68 14.05
CA ARG A 26 17.67 -16.04 13.63
C ARG A 26 19.10 -16.12 13.10
N ALA A 27 19.83 -15.01 13.11
CA ALA A 27 21.21 -14.98 12.63
C ALA A 27 22.12 -15.94 13.42
N GLY A 28 21.85 -16.14 14.72
CA GLY A 28 22.55 -17.11 15.56
C GLY A 28 22.19 -18.59 15.31
N GLU A 29 21.11 -18.86 14.56
CA GLU A 29 20.64 -20.22 14.22
C GLU A 29 21.20 -20.71 12.87
N GLY A 30 22.07 -19.93 12.22
CA GLY A 30 22.53 -20.21 10.85
C GLY A 30 21.44 -20.04 9.79
N ALA A 31 20.33 -19.37 10.13
CA ALA A 31 19.24 -19.13 9.20
C ALA A 31 19.61 -18.01 8.21
N GLY A 32 19.48 -18.29 6.91
CA GLY A 32 19.68 -17.31 5.85
C GLY A 32 18.61 -16.20 5.81
N PRO A 33 18.74 -15.25 4.87
CA PRO A 33 17.86 -14.09 4.79
C PRO A 33 16.38 -14.48 4.63
N VAL A 34 15.51 -13.78 5.37
CA VAL A 34 14.07 -14.01 5.34
C VAL A 34 13.42 -13.23 4.19
N ASN A 35 12.74 -13.94 3.28
CA ASN A 35 12.01 -13.29 2.19
C ASN A 35 10.78 -12.52 2.70
N HIS A 36 10.79 -11.19 2.53
CA HIS A 36 9.68 -10.31 2.93
C HIS A 36 8.34 -10.64 2.26
N LYS A 37 8.31 -11.28 1.08
CA LYS A 37 7.07 -11.75 0.44
C LYS A 37 6.43 -12.90 1.22
N LYS A 38 7.25 -13.80 1.76
CA LYS A 38 6.79 -14.90 2.64
C LYS A 38 6.22 -14.32 3.94
N VAL A 39 6.92 -13.34 4.53
CA VAL A 39 6.44 -12.64 5.72
C VAL A 39 5.12 -11.91 5.44
N ALA A 40 5.00 -11.23 4.30
CA ALA A 40 3.75 -10.56 3.91
C ALA A 40 2.57 -11.54 3.82
N ARG A 41 2.79 -12.73 3.25
CA ARG A 41 1.76 -13.78 3.19
C ARG A 41 1.38 -14.27 4.59
N LEU A 42 2.35 -14.56 5.44
CA LEU A 42 2.10 -15.00 6.82
C LEU A 42 1.41 -13.92 7.66
N MET A 43 1.79 -12.65 7.48
CA MET A 43 1.09 -11.53 8.12
C MET A 43 -0.37 -11.45 7.69
N ARG A 44 -0.65 -11.64 6.39
CA ARG A 44 -2.03 -11.68 5.87
C ARG A 44 -2.83 -12.85 6.44
N GLU A 45 -2.28 -14.05 6.42
CA GLU A 45 -2.89 -15.26 7.00
C GLU A 45 -3.15 -15.09 8.51
N ALA A 46 -2.30 -14.34 9.21
CA ALA A 46 -2.45 -14.06 10.63
C ALA A 46 -3.36 -12.87 10.97
N GLY A 47 -3.93 -12.18 9.97
CA GLY A 47 -4.76 -10.98 10.16
C GLY A 47 -3.98 -9.75 10.65
N ILE A 48 -2.66 -9.73 10.45
CA ILE A 48 -1.75 -8.71 10.94
C ILE A 48 -1.50 -7.67 9.84
N GLY A 49 -1.76 -6.40 10.14
CA GLY A 49 -1.47 -5.31 9.24
C GLY A 49 -1.41 -3.97 9.96
N ARG A 50 -0.65 -3.02 9.41
CA ARG A 50 -0.70 -1.64 9.89
C ARG A 50 -2.01 -1.01 9.43
N HIS A 51 -2.70 -0.30 10.33
CA HIS A 51 -3.81 0.58 9.94
C HIS A 51 -3.29 1.66 8.98
N GLN A 52 -3.62 1.55 7.69
CA GLN A 52 -3.38 2.60 6.70
C GLN A 52 -4.47 3.65 6.88
N ARG A 53 -4.15 4.80 7.50
CA ARG A 53 -5.09 5.92 7.56
C ARG A 53 -5.39 6.36 6.12
N ARG A 54 -6.63 6.20 5.66
CA ARG A 54 -7.08 6.78 4.39
C ARG A 54 -6.88 8.30 4.47
N ARG A 55 -6.17 8.88 3.51
CA ARG A 55 -6.11 10.34 3.37
C ARG A 55 -7.52 10.85 3.10
N ARG A 56 -7.99 11.79 3.91
CA ARG A 56 -9.22 12.53 3.64
C ARG A 56 -8.80 13.77 2.86
N GLY A 57 -9.20 13.86 1.59
CA GLY A 57 -9.02 15.10 0.83
C GLY A 57 -9.86 16.22 1.45
N LEU A 58 -9.32 17.43 1.52
CA LEU A 58 -10.07 18.61 1.96
C LEU A 58 -11.08 19.03 0.89
N THR A 59 -10.65 18.99 -0.37
CA THR A 59 -11.44 19.35 -1.54
C THR A 59 -12.09 18.11 -2.14
N LYS A 60 -13.39 18.18 -2.42
CA LYS A 60 -14.12 17.22 -3.26
C LYS A 60 -14.50 17.92 -4.54
N GLN A 61 -14.36 17.25 -5.68
CA GLN A 61 -14.88 17.76 -6.95
C GLN A 61 -16.39 17.92 -6.84
N ASP A 62 -16.89 19.11 -7.15
CA ASP A 62 -18.32 19.31 -7.37
C ASP A 62 -18.68 18.67 -8.72
N LYS A 63 -19.51 17.62 -8.69
CA LYS A 63 -19.95 16.90 -9.89
C LYS A 63 -21.00 17.67 -10.70
N SER A 64 -21.60 18.70 -10.10
CA SER A 64 -22.58 19.57 -10.74
C SER A 64 -21.96 20.85 -11.30
N ALA A 65 -20.70 21.14 -10.98
CA ALA A 65 -19.98 22.25 -11.57
C ALA A 65 -19.83 22.04 -13.08
N ALA A 66 -20.08 23.10 -13.85
CA ALA A 66 -19.83 23.09 -15.28
C ALA A 66 -18.33 22.83 -15.56
N PRO A 67 -18.01 22.04 -16.61
CA PRO A 67 -16.63 21.90 -17.04
C PRO A 67 -16.05 23.25 -17.44
N ALA A 68 -14.73 23.40 -17.29
CA ALA A 68 -14.04 24.59 -17.76
C ALA A 68 -14.25 24.76 -19.27
N PRO A 69 -14.49 25.98 -19.77
CA PRO A 69 -14.70 26.22 -21.19
C PRO A 69 -13.43 25.88 -21.99
N ASP A 70 -13.60 25.30 -23.19
CA ASP A 70 -12.48 25.06 -24.11
C ASP A 70 -12.09 26.35 -24.83
N LEU A 71 -11.11 27.06 -24.28
CA LEU A 71 -10.64 28.35 -24.82
C LEU A 71 -9.89 28.23 -26.15
N LEU A 72 -9.50 27.01 -26.54
CA LEU A 72 -8.74 26.74 -27.76
C LEU A 72 -9.62 26.36 -28.95
N ALA A 73 -10.94 26.21 -28.74
CA ALA A 73 -11.92 25.82 -29.76
C ALA A 73 -11.46 24.59 -30.58
N ARG A 74 -11.03 23.52 -29.90
CA ARG A 74 -10.58 22.30 -30.55
C ARG A 74 -11.76 21.48 -31.03
N ASP A 75 -11.60 20.90 -32.21
CA ASP A 75 -12.53 19.90 -32.72
C ASP A 75 -12.22 18.54 -32.08
N PHE A 76 -13.20 18.01 -31.35
CA PHE A 76 -13.13 16.68 -30.72
C PHE A 76 -14.07 15.68 -31.43
N GLU A 77 -14.69 16.07 -32.55
CA GLU A 77 -15.45 15.13 -33.38
C GLU A 77 -14.50 14.07 -33.95
N ALA A 78 -14.88 12.81 -33.80
CA ALA A 78 -14.18 11.67 -34.35
C ALA A 78 -15.04 11.04 -35.44
N ASP A 79 -14.45 10.72 -36.60
CA ASP A 79 -15.15 10.13 -37.74
C ASP A 79 -15.82 8.77 -37.41
N ALA A 80 -15.30 8.06 -36.40
CA ALA A 80 -15.88 6.81 -35.89
C ALA A 80 -15.54 6.60 -34.40
N PRO A 81 -16.41 5.91 -33.63
CA PRO A 81 -16.15 5.62 -32.22
C PRO A 81 -14.96 4.68 -32.03
N GLY A 82 -13.93 5.14 -31.31
CA GLY A 82 -12.79 4.33 -30.88
C GLY A 82 -11.61 4.22 -31.85
N ALA A 83 -11.49 5.16 -32.81
CA ALA A 83 -10.29 5.31 -33.65
C ALA A 83 -9.05 5.76 -32.86
#